data_AF-A0A5C6RMS2-F1
#
_entry.id   AF-A0A5C6RMS2-F1
#
_cell.length_a   1.000
_cell.length_b   1.000
_cell.length_c   1.000
_cell.angle_alpha   90.00
_cell.angle_beta   90.00
_cell.angle_gamma   90.00
#
_symmetry.space_group_name_H-M   'P 1'
#
loop_
_entity.id
_entity.type
_entity.pdbx_description
1 polymer ?
#
loop_
_entity_poly.entity_id
_entity_poly.type
_entity_poly.pdbx_seq_one_letter_code
_entity_poly.pdbx_strand_id
1 'polypeptide(L)'
;SLTDSVTISEPDALSSIINSTNILCFGDNTGSSSVSVSGGTLNYNYLWSNGQAAGNINALTAGTYYVTITDSKGCIINDTTIITQPASGLSLDLTQTNVSCNGGNDGELIVTPNGGTAPFSFAWS
;
A
#
# COMPACT_ATOMS: atom_id res chain seq x y z
N SER A 1 19.95 46.34 -37.67
CA SER A 1 18.76 45.79 -37.01
C SER A 1 19.24 44.97 -35.84
N LEU A 2 18.95 45.36 -34.60
CA LEU A 2 19.20 44.51 -33.43
C LEU A 2 17.94 43.67 -33.22
N THR A 3 18.06 42.37 -33.39
CA THR A 3 17.02 41.42 -33.02
C THR A 3 17.29 41.03 -31.57
N ASP A 4 16.43 41.48 -30.66
CA ASP A 4 16.41 41.04 -29.28
C ASP A 4 15.43 39.87 -29.18
N SER A 5 15.92 38.70 -28.77
CA SER A 5 15.09 37.50 -28.64
C SER A 5 14.75 37.28 -27.17
N VAL A 6 13.48 37.46 -26.80
CA VAL A 6 12.98 37.04 -25.50
C VAL A 6 12.66 35.55 -25.55
N THR A 7 13.25 34.76 -24.66
CA THR A 7 12.84 33.36 -24.45
C THR A 7 11.70 33.33 -23.46
N ILE A 8 10.53 32.86 -23.87
CA ILE A 8 9.44 32.52 -22.95
C ILE A 8 9.71 31.10 -22.45
N SER A 9 10.04 30.95 -21.16
CA SER A 9 10.09 29.63 -20.52
C SER A 9 8.69 29.27 -20.03
N GLU A 10 8.11 28.17 -20.52
CA GLU A 10 6.92 27.62 -19.89
C GLU A 10 7.29 26.87 -18.60
N PRO A 11 6.35 26.71 -17.64
CA PRO A 11 6.56 25.85 -16.48
C PRO A 11 6.80 24.40 -16.92
N ASP A 12 7.65 23.67 -16.19
CA ASP A 12 7.84 22.24 -16.43
C ASP A 12 6.50 21.49 -16.44
N ALA A 13 6.38 20.42 -17.22
CA ALA A 13 5.17 19.63 -17.28
C ALA A 13 4.81 19.04 -15.89
N LEU A 14 3.52 19.07 -15.55
CA LEU A 14 3.00 18.48 -14.31
C LEU A 14 3.23 16.95 -14.31
N SER A 15 3.84 16.43 -13.25
CA SER A 15 4.18 15.01 -13.09
C SER A 15 3.95 14.55 -11.65
N SER A 16 3.67 13.26 -11.46
CA SER A 16 3.48 12.63 -10.16
C SER A 16 4.31 11.37 -9.98
N ILE A 17 4.68 11.09 -8.73
CA ILE A 17 5.27 9.83 -8.29
C ILE A 17 4.46 9.35 -7.08
N ILE A 18 3.93 8.13 -7.16
CA ILE A 18 3.23 7.49 -6.04
C ILE A 18 4.16 6.53 -5.30
N ASN A 19 4.10 6.57 -3.96
CA ASN A 19 4.65 5.54 -3.09
C ASN A 19 3.54 4.98 -2.22
N SER A 20 3.48 3.67 -2.04
CA SER A 20 2.40 3.02 -1.29
C SER A 20 2.91 1.94 -0.36
N THR A 21 2.19 1.77 0.75
CA THR A 21 2.44 0.72 1.76
C THR A 21 1.27 -0.24 1.76
N ASN A 22 1.57 -1.52 1.56
CA ASN A 22 0.58 -2.59 1.58
C ASN A 22 0.18 -2.97 3.01
N ILE A 23 -0.96 -3.64 3.13
CA ILE A 23 -1.51 -4.12 4.39
C ILE A 23 -0.81 -5.44 4.76
N LEU A 24 -0.42 -5.59 6.02
CA LEU A 24 0.30 -6.78 6.50
C LEU A 24 -0.61 -7.92 6.98
N CYS A 25 -1.81 -7.59 7.46
CA CYS A 25 -2.77 -8.55 7.99
C CYS A 25 -4.04 -8.55 7.15
N PHE A 26 -4.53 -9.73 6.81
CA PHE A 26 -5.76 -9.85 6.02
C PHE A 26 -6.95 -9.15 6.73
N GLY A 27 -7.62 -8.26 6.00
CA GLY A 27 -8.81 -7.55 6.48
C GLY A 27 -8.52 -6.24 7.23
N ASP A 28 -7.26 -5.91 7.46
CA ASP A 28 -6.88 -4.64 8.08
C ASP A 28 -7.03 -3.46 7.11
N ASN A 29 -7.02 -2.25 7.67
CA ASN A 29 -7.03 -1.00 6.93
C ASN A 29 -5.73 -0.20 7.13
N THR A 30 -4.60 -0.88 7.33
CA THR A 30 -3.32 -0.23 7.64
C THR A 30 -2.56 0.28 6.40
N GLY A 31 -3.13 0.12 5.20
CA GLY A 31 -2.52 0.59 3.96
C GLY A 31 -2.42 2.12 3.90
N SER A 32 -1.45 2.60 3.14
CA SER A 32 -1.23 4.03 2.90
C SER A 32 -0.68 4.31 1.51
N SER A 33 -0.87 5.54 1.03
CA SER A 33 -0.28 6.01 -0.21
C SER A 33 0.10 7.49 -0.10
N SER A 34 1.20 7.87 -0.73
CA SER A 34 1.67 9.25 -0.85
C SER A 34 1.96 9.60 -2.30
N VAL A 35 1.69 10.84 -2.66
CA VAL A 35 1.94 11.42 -3.97
C VAL A 35 2.94 12.56 -3.81
N SER A 36 4.02 12.51 -4.58
CA SER A 36 4.94 13.61 -4.78
C SER A 36 4.71 14.21 -6.16
N VAL A 37 4.52 15.52 -6.24
CA VAL A 37 4.23 16.25 -7.49
C VAL A 37 5.41 17.13 -7.85
N SER A 38 5.74 17.20 -9.15
CA SER A 38 6.73 18.12 -9.72
C SER A 38 6.20 18.78 -11.00
N GLY A 39 6.82 19.90 -11.38
CA GLY A 39 6.35 20.74 -12.49
C GLY A 39 4.98 21.38 -12.24
N GLY A 40 4.35 21.90 -13.27
CA GLY A 40 3.08 22.63 -13.21
C GLY A 40 3.17 23.94 -12.42
N THR A 41 1.99 24.46 -12.05
CA THR A 41 1.86 25.69 -11.26
C THR A 41 1.50 25.37 -9.81
N LEU A 42 2.25 25.93 -8.86
CA LEU A 42 2.07 25.73 -7.41
C LEU A 42 0.60 25.87 -6.96
N ASN A 43 0.24 25.19 -5.87
CA ASN A 43 -1.10 24.94 -5.32
C ASN A 43 -1.84 23.81 -6.05
N TYR A 44 -1.43 22.58 -5.73
CA TYR A 44 -2.03 21.36 -6.24
C TYR A 44 -3.22 20.91 -5.39
N ASN A 45 -4.30 20.53 -6.07
CA ASN A 45 -5.45 19.87 -5.48
C ASN A 45 -5.39 18.38 -5.79
N TYR A 46 -5.75 17.56 -4.79
CA TYR A 46 -5.81 16.11 -4.91
C TYR A 46 -7.26 15.66 -4.76
N LEU A 47 -7.68 14.68 -5.55
CA LEU A 47 -8.94 13.99 -5.38
C LEU A 47 -8.72 12.50 -5.60
N TRP A 48 -8.85 11.74 -4.53
CA TRP A 48 -8.75 10.29 -4.57
C TRP A 48 -10.12 9.66 -4.83
N SER A 49 -10.12 8.46 -5.42
CA SER A 49 -11.35 7.68 -5.68
C SER A 49 -12.15 7.33 -4.43
N ASN A 50 -11.51 7.35 -3.26
CA ASN A 50 -12.16 7.15 -1.95
C ASN A 50 -12.64 8.46 -1.30
N GLY A 51 -12.56 9.60 -2.01
CA GLY A 51 -13.02 10.91 -1.54
C GLY A 51 -12.01 11.68 -0.70
N GLN A 52 -10.82 11.15 -0.42
CA GLN A 52 -9.77 11.92 0.27
C GLN A 52 -9.15 12.97 -0.66
N ALA A 53 -8.70 14.09 -0.11
CA ALA A 53 -8.22 15.24 -0.86
C ALA A 53 -6.82 15.73 -0.45
N ALA A 54 -6.01 14.82 0.10
CA ALA A 54 -4.64 15.10 0.54
C ALA A 54 -3.63 14.37 -0.35
N GLY A 55 -2.42 14.92 -0.49
CA GLY A 55 -1.31 14.24 -1.18
C GLY A 55 -0.86 12.96 -0.46
N ASN A 56 -1.18 12.82 0.83
CA ASN A 56 -0.96 11.60 1.60
C ASN A 56 -2.31 11.07 2.10
N ILE A 57 -2.54 9.78 1.91
CA ILE A 57 -3.74 9.07 2.36
C ILE A 57 -3.36 7.81 3.13
N ASN A 58 -4.16 7.49 4.14
CA ASN A 58 -3.96 6.40 5.08
C ASN A 58 -5.30 5.76 5.42
N ALA A 59 -5.27 4.73 6.27
CA ALA A 59 -6.44 3.95 6.63
C ALA A 59 -7.07 3.21 5.42
N LEU A 60 -6.23 2.78 4.47
CA LEU A 60 -6.67 2.16 3.22
C LEU A 60 -6.84 0.65 3.39
N THR A 61 -7.95 0.12 2.87
CA THR A 61 -8.15 -1.31 2.66
C THR A 61 -7.55 -1.74 1.32
N ALA A 62 -7.37 -3.05 1.12
CA ALA A 62 -6.88 -3.59 -0.14
C ALA A 62 -7.80 -3.18 -1.30
N GLY A 63 -7.20 -2.75 -2.40
CA GLY A 63 -7.94 -2.22 -3.54
C GLY A 63 -7.11 -1.28 -4.41
N THR A 64 -7.71 -0.84 -5.51
CA THR A 64 -7.12 0.13 -6.43
C THR A 64 -7.62 1.53 -6.10
N TYR A 65 -6.69 2.48 -5.99
CA TYR A 65 -6.98 3.88 -5.71
C TYR A 65 -6.47 4.73 -6.87
N TYR A 66 -7.34 5.62 -7.34
CA TYR A 66 -7.03 6.58 -8.39
C TYR A 66 -6.91 7.96 -7.76
N VAL A 67 -5.93 8.75 -8.21
CA VAL A 67 -5.80 10.15 -7.81
C VAL A 67 -5.87 11.04 -9.04
N THR A 68 -6.70 12.07 -8.96
CA THR A 68 -6.70 13.20 -9.87
C THR A 68 -5.97 14.35 -9.20
N ILE A 69 -4.93 14.87 -9.85
CA ILE A 69 -4.12 15.97 -9.35
C ILE A 69 -4.31 17.14 -10.30
N THR A 70 -4.72 18.29 -9.77
CA THR A 70 -4.97 19.51 -10.54
C THR A 70 -4.09 20.63 -10.03
N ASP A 71 -3.34 21.28 -10.92
CA ASP A 71 -2.55 22.46 -10.57
C ASP A 71 -3.41 23.75 -10.52
N SER A 72 -2.84 24.88 -10.11
CA SER A 72 -3.60 26.13 -9.99
C SER A 72 -4.02 26.77 -11.32
N LYS A 73 -3.54 26.25 -12.46
CA LYS A 73 -3.92 26.66 -13.81
C LYS A 73 -4.89 25.68 -14.46
N GLY A 74 -5.28 24.62 -13.76
CA GLY A 74 -6.23 23.63 -14.25
C GLY A 74 -5.59 22.52 -15.08
N CYS A 75 -4.27 22.38 -15.08
CA CYS A 75 -3.61 21.20 -15.65
C CYS A 75 -3.93 19.98 -14.78
N ILE A 76 -4.35 18.89 -15.40
CA ILE A 76 -4.79 17.68 -14.72
C ILE A 76 -3.89 16.51 -15.10
N ILE A 77 -3.45 15.76 -14.10
CA ILE A 77 -2.89 14.42 -14.29
C ILE A 77 -3.68 13.41 -13.45
N ASN A 78 -3.70 12.17 -13.91
CA ASN A 78 -4.31 11.06 -13.18
C ASN A 78 -3.27 9.98 -12.97
N ASP A 79 -3.28 9.37 -11.80
CA ASP A 79 -2.35 8.31 -11.44
C ASP A 79 -3.08 7.25 -10.60
N THR A 80 -2.48 6.07 -10.48
CA THR A 80 -3.11 4.90 -9.88
C THR A 80 -2.14 4.16 -8.98
N THR A 81 -2.68 3.61 -7.89
CA THR A 81 -1.94 2.69 -7.02
C THR A 81 -2.81 1.51 -6.58
N ILE A 82 -2.16 0.43 -6.18
CA ILE A 82 -2.79 -0.79 -5.73
C ILE A 82 -2.27 -1.09 -4.32
N ILE A 83 -3.19 -1.12 -3.36
CA ILE A 83 -2.92 -1.61 -2.01
C ILE A 83 -3.25 -3.10 -2.00
N THR A 84 -2.26 -3.92 -1.69
CA THR A 84 -2.42 -5.37 -1.55
C THR A 84 -2.45 -5.78 -0.07
N GLN A 85 -2.92 -6.99 0.19
CA GLN A 85 -2.94 -7.65 1.50
C GLN A 85 -2.73 -9.16 1.30
N PRO A 86 -2.46 -9.94 2.37
CA PRO A 86 -2.43 -11.40 2.28
C PRO A 86 -3.74 -11.99 1.75
N ALA A 87 -3.70 -13.13 1.07
CA ALA A 87 -4.91 -13.75 0.51
C ALA A 87 -5.89 -14.27 1.60
N SER A 88 -5.36 -14.62 2.76
CA SER A 88 -6.13 -15.11 3.92
C SER A 88 -5.48 -14.68 5.22
N GLY A 89 -6.29 -14.63 6.28
CA GLY A 89 -5.80 -14.45 7.64
C GLY A 89 -4.90 -15.60 8.09
N LEU A 90 -4.04 -15.33 9.06
CA LEU A 90 -3.21 -16.35 9.68
C LEU A 90 -4.10 -17.34 10.44
N SER A 91 -3.93 -18.62 10.15
CA SER A 91 -4.57 -19.74 10.85
C SER A 91 -3.53 -20.81 11.17
N LEU A 92 -3.79 -21.62 12.19
CA LEU A 92 -2.90 -22.70 12.62
C LEU A 92 -3.67 -24.01 12.58
N ASP A 93 -3.14 -24.99 11.85
CA ASP A 93 -3.60 -26.38 11.93
C ASP A 93 -2.74 -27.14 12.94
N LEU A 94 -3.41 -27.80 13.88
CA LEU A 94 -2.79 -28.63 14.92
C LEU A 94 -3.09 -30.10 14.62
N THR A 95 -2.04 -30.91 14.48
CA THR A 95 -2.18 -32.37 14.44
C THR A 95 -1.45 -32.98 15.63
N GLN A 96 -2.17 -33.79 16.40
CA GLN A 96 -1.65 -34.44 17.61
C GLN A 96 -1.68 -35.96 17.44
N THR A 97 -0.58 -36.60 17.80
CA THR A 97 -0.47 -38.04 17.97
C THR A 97 -0.35 -38.31 19.47
N ASN A 98 -1.28 -39.09 20.03
CA ASN A 98 -1.23 -39.49 21.43
C ASN A 98 -0.12 -40.52 21.68
N VAL A 99 0.39 -40.55 22.91
CA VAL A 99 1.32 -41.59 23.34
C VAL A 99 0.68 -42.97 23.22
N SER A 100 1.42 -43.97 22.73
CA SER A 100 0.85 -45.30 22.44
C SER A 100 0.44 -46.08 23.69
N CYS A 101 0.97 -45.71 24.86
CA CYS A 101 0.71 -46.37 26.12
C CYS A 101 0.98 -45.48 27.34
N ASN A 102 0.51 -45.91 28.52
CA ASN A 102 0.80 -45.22 29.78
C ASN A 102 2.31 -45.27 30.07
N GLY A 103 2.95 -44.10 30.14
CA GLY A 103 4.40 -43.95 30.28
C GLY A 103 5.17 -43.87 28.96
N GLY A 104 4.49 -43.89 27.82
CA GLY A 104 5.11 -43.68 26.50
C GLY A 104 5.61 -42.26 26.29
N ASN A 105 6.60 -42.11 25.43
CA ASN A 105 7.23 -40.84 25.05
C ASN A 105 7.22 -40.60 23.53
N ASP A 106 6.28 -41.23 22.83
CA ASP A 106 6.13 -41.23 21.38
C ASP A 106 5.00 -40.32 20.87
N GLY A 107 4.43 -39.50 21.75
CA GLY A 107 3.46 -38.49 21.37
C GLY A 107 4.10 -37.38 20.54
N GLU A 108 3.34 -36.81 19.60
CA GLU A 108 3.80 -35.75 18.70
C GLU A 108 2.74 -34.65 18.62
N LEU A 109 3.18 -33.40 18.48
CA LEU A 109 2.33 -32.27 18.15
C LEU A 109 2.98 -31.51 16.99
N ILE A 110 2.28 -31.42 15.86
CA ILE A 110 2.71 -30.66 14.69
C ILE A 110 1.80 -29.44 14.56
N VAL A 111 2.41 -28.27 14.32
CA VAL A 111 1.71 -27.02 14.03
C VAL A 111 2.07 -26.57 12.63
N THR A 112 1.06 -26.37 11.79
CA THR A 112 1.22 -25.88 10.42
C THR A 112 0.53 -24.52 10.29
N PRO A 113 1.26 -23.40 10.08
CA PRO A 113 0.64 -22.11 9.78
C PRO A 113 0.12 -22.07 8.34
N ASN A 114 -1.06 -21.47 8.15
CA ASN A 114 -1.65 -21.19 6.84
C ASN A 114 -2.04 -19.71 6.73
N GLY A 115 -1.84 -19.11 5.55
CA GLY A 115 -2.17 -17.69 5.31
C GLY A 115 -1.19 -16.71 5.96
N GLY A 116 -1.57 -15.43 6.06
CA GLY A 116 -0.75 -14.36 6.66
C GLY A 116 0.49 -13.96 5.83
N THR A 117 1.37 -13.17 6.46
CA THR A 117 2.64 -12.70 5.87
C THR A 117 3.81 -13.25 6.68
N ALA A 118 4.76 -13.92 6.02
CA ALA A 118 6.00 -14.39 6.65
C ALA A 118 6.92 -13.20 7.04
N PRO A 119 7.81 -13.35 8.03
CA PRO A 119 8.12 -14.56 8.82
C PRO A 119 7.21 -14.79 10.04
N PHE A 120 7.04 -16.05 10.45
CA PHE A 120 6.29 -16.43 11.67
C PHE A 120 7.22 -16.73 12.85
N SER A 121 6.76 -16.42 14.06
CA SER A 121 7.44 -16.76 15.33
C SER A 121 6.55 -17.69 16.15
N PHE A 122 7.12 -18.77 16.66
CA PHE A 122 6.42 -19.77 17.48
C PHE A 122 6.94 -19.74 18.91
N ALA A 123 6.04 -19.66 19.88
CA ALA A 123 6.34 -19.84 21.30
C ALA A 123 5.61 -21.07 21.81
N TRP A 124 6.37 -22.01 22.38
CA TRP A 124 5.85 -23.23 22.99
C TRP A 124 5.89 -23.08 24.51
N SER A 125 4.81 -23.45 25.20
CA SER A 125 4.71 -23.51 26.67
C SER A 125 4.25 -24.86 27.13
#